data_AF-A0A485AYW9-F1
#
_entry.id   AF-A0A485AYW9-F1
#
_cell.length_a   1.000
_cell.length_b   1.000
_cell.length_c   1.000
_cell.angle_alpha   90.00
_cell.angle_beta   90.00
_cell.angle_gamma   90.00
#
_symmetry.space_group_name_H-M   'P 1'
#
loop_
_entity.id
_entity.type
_entity.pdbx_description
1 polymer ?
#
loop_
_entity_poly.entity_id
_entity_poly.type
_entity_poly.pdbx_seq_one_letter_code
_entity_poly.pdbx_strand_id
1 'polypeptide(L)'
;MVAGLCHPPRSDQLIGIIMASVGSFTAMAIFWTTPDRVISLQSRAVALAVINAIGNIGSAVSPLLIGILRDATGSFSSGLWFVAGLLIVGALVLTRIPMSAREDAATEAGLAAQKSH
;
A
#
# COMPACT_ATOMS: atom_id res chain seq x y z
N MET A 1 42.04 -10.79 -10.18
CA MET A 1 42.16 -11.04 -8.73
C MET A 1 40.80 -10.71 -8.10
N VAL A 2 39.97 -11.75 -7.99
CA VAL A 2 38.54 -11.69 -7.63
C VAL A 2 38.44 -11.68 -6.10
N ALA A 3 38.70 -10.53 -5.49
CA ALA A 3 38.71 -10.36 -4.02
C ALA A 3 37.68 -9.31 -3.54
N GLY A 4 36.54 -9.19 -4.23
CA GLY A 4 35.50 -8.21 -3.91
C GLY A 4 34.07 -8.76 -3.81
N LEU A 5 33.87 -10.07 -3.95
CA LEU A 5 32.53 -10.69 -4.05
C LEU A 5 32.00 -11.29 -2.72
N CYS A 6 32.66 -11.04 -1.59
CA CYS A 6 32.22 -11.54 -0.28
C CYS A 6 31.89 -10.39 0.69
N HIS A 7 31.00 -9.49 0.29
CA HIS A 7 30.09 -8.90 1.28
C HIS A 7 28.72 -9.50 1.00
N PRO A 8 28.24 -10.48 1.80
CA PRO A 8 26.85 -10.86 1.70
C PRO A 8 26.02 -9.58 1.94
N PRO A 9 24.99 -9.28 1.12
CA PRO A 9 24.02 -8.27 1.52
C PRO A 9 23.55 -8.70 2.92
N ARG A 10 23.78 -7.83 3.91
CA ARG A 10 23.51 -8.14 5.31
C ARG A 10 22.07 -8.68 5.37
N SER A 11 21.90 -9.91 5.86
CA SER A 11 20.67 -10.69 5.70
C SER A 11 19.42 -9.95 6.19
N ASP A 12 19.59 -9.00 7.11
CA ASP A 12 18.58 -8.06 7.60
C ASP A 12 17.97 -7.19 6.48
N GLN A 13 18.74 -6.76 5.49
CA GLN A 13 18.25 -5.96 4.37
C GLN A 13 17.29 -6.75 3.48
N LEU A 14 17.64 -8.00 3.18
CA LEU A 14 16.79 -8.89 2.38
C LEU A 14 15.48 -9.20 3.11
N ILE A 15 15.54 -9.46 4.42
CA ILE A 15 14.35 -9.65 5.25
C ILE A 15 13.45 -8.41 5.20
N GLY A 16 14.03 -7.21 5.33
CA GLY A 16 13.27 -5.96 5.26
C GLY A 16 12.54 -5.77 3.92
N ILE A 17 13.22 -6.04 2.80
CA ILE A 17 12.63 -5.95 1.46
C ILE A 17 11.52 -7.00 1.26
N ILE A 18 11.73 -8.22 1.76
CA ILE A 18 10.70 -9.28 1.70
C ILE A 18 9.44 -8.83 2.47
N MET A 19 9.61 -8.35 3.71
CA MET A 19 8.49 -7.88 4.53
C MET A 19 7.74 -6.72 3.88
N ALA A 20 8.47 -5.74 3.34
CA ALA A 20 7.88 -4.61 2.61
C ALA A 20 7.11 -5.07 1.36
N SER A 21 7.66 -6.03 0.61
CA SER A 21 7.02 -6.57 -0.59
C SER A 21 5.74 -7.33 -0.26
N VAL A 22 5.78 -8.22 0.73
CA VAL A 22 4.61 -8.97 1.20
C VAL A 22 3.49 -8.01 1.60
N GLY A 23 3.80 -7.04 2.47
CA GLY A 23 2.83 -6.04 2.91
C GLY A 23 2.25 -5.22 1.75
N SER A 24 3.08 -4.80 0.79
CA SER A 24 2.65 -4.01 -0.37
C SER A 24 1.70 -4.80 -1.27
N PHE A 25 2.02 -6.06 -1.59
CA PHE A 25 1.15 -6.89 -2.43
C PHE A 25 -0.16 -7.28 -1.72
N THR A 26 -0.12 -7.55 -0.41
CA THR A 26 -1.33 -7.79 0.37
C THR A 26 -2.22 -6.55 0.39
N ALA A 27 -1.66 -5.37 0.65
CA ALA A 27 -2.40 -4.11 0.61
C ALA A 27 -2.99 -3.84 -0.78
N MET A 28 -2.25 -4.13 -1.85
CA MET A 28 -2.74 -4.03 -3.23
C MET A 28 -3.95 -4.94 -3.47
N ALA A 29 -3.88 -6.20 -3.04
CA ALA A 29 -5.00 -7.15 -3.20
C ALA A 29 -6.26 -6.70 -2.44
N ILE A 30 -6.10 -6.20 -1.20
CA ILE A 30 -7.22 -5.67 -0.40
C ILE A 30 -7.78 -4.40 -1.04
N PHE A 31 -6.91 -3.51 -1.50
CA PHE A 31 -7.29 -2.25 -2.12
C PHE A 31 -8.15 -2.47 -3.36
N TRP A 32 -7.82 -3.41 -4.25
CA TRP A 32 -8.61 -3.64 -5.47
C TRP A 32 -9.94 -4.38 -5.23
N THR A 33 -10.09 -5.10 -4.12
CA THR A 33 -11.32 -5.83 -3.78
C THR A 33 -12.34 -5.00 -2.99
N THR A 34 -11.96 -3.79 -2.56
CA THR A 34 -12.76 -2.96 -1.65
C THR A 34 -13.67 -1.94 -2.35
N PRO A 35 -13.24 -1.17 -3.37
CA PRO A 35 -14.05 -0.16 -4.06
C PRO A 35 -15.39 -0.71 -4.54
N ASP A 36 -15.35 -1.93 -5.04
CA ASP A 36 -16.50 -2.64 -5.57
C ASP A 36 -17.61 -2.86 -4.52
N ARG A 37 -17.25 -2.96 -3.24
CA ARG A 37 -18.19 -3.21 -2.15
C ARG A 37 -18.82 -1.94 -1.59
N VAL A 38 -18.22 -0.76 -1.84
CA VAL A 38 -18.61 0.49 -1.19
C VAL A 38 -19.12 1.58 -2.15
N ILE A 39 -18.98 1.37 -3.47
CA ILE A 39 -19.33 2.33 -4.51
C ILE A 39 -20.51 1.81 -5.34
N SER A 40 -21.49 2.67 -5.63
CA SER A 40 -22.64 2.32 -6.48
C SER A 40 -22.20 2.04 -7.92
N LEU A 41 -22.96 1.21 -8.64
CA LEU A 41 -22.60 0.78 -10.00
C LEU A 41 -22.35 1.96 -10.96
N GLN A 42 -23.14 3.03 -10.86
CA GLN A 42 -22.96 4.24 -11.69
C GLN A 42 -21.66 5.00 -11.41
N SER A 43 -21.14 4.98 -10.18
CA SER A 43 -19.97 5.78 -9.80
C SER A 43 -18.65 5.00 -9.82
N ARG A 44 -18.72 3.66 -9.95
CA ARG A 44 -17.54 2.77 -9.94
C ARG A 44 -16.53 3.08 -11.04
N ALA A 45 -16.98 3.28 -12.28
CA ALA A 45 -16.09 3.55 -13.41
C ALA A 45 -15.26 4.83 -13.18
N VAL A 46 -15.90 5.89 -12.70
CA VAL A 46 -15.24 7.17 -12.40
C VAL A 46 -14.25 7.01 -11.25
N ALA A 47 -14.64 6.32 -10.17
CA ALA A 47 -13.75 6.07 -9.03
C ALA A 47 -12.49 5.29 -9.44
N LEU A 48 -12.65 4.21 -10.22
CA LEU A 48 -11.53 3.42 -10.72
C LEU A 48 -10.63 4.22 -11.69
N ALA A 49 -11.21 5.10 -12.50
CA ALA A 49 -10.44 5.98 -13.38
C ALA A 49 -9.58 6.96 -12.58
N VAL A 50 -10.15 7.58 -11.53
CA VAL A 50 -9.42 8.50 -10.63
C VAL A 50 -8.29 7.75 -9.90
N ILE A 51 -8.57 6.57 -9.36
CA ILE A 51 -7.57 5.72 -8.70
C ILE A 51 -6.39 5.43 -9.63
N ASN A 52 -6.65 5.00 -10.86
CA ASN A 52 -5.61 4.70 -11.83
C ASN A 52 -4.82 5.95 -12.24
N ALA A 53 -5.50 7.10 -12.44
CA ALA A 53 -4.85 8.35 -12.76
C ALA A 53 -3.86 8.77 -11.66
N ILE A 54 -4.29 8.70 -10.39
CA ILE A 54 -3.42 8.99 -9.24
C ILE A 54 -2.25 8.00 -9.16
N GLY A 55 -2.52 6.70 -9.36
CA GLY A 55 -1.49 5.67 -9.36
C GLY A 55 -0.41 5.92 -10.43
N ASN A 56 -0.82 6.28 -11.64
CA ASN A 56 0.10 6.61 -12.73
C ASN A 56 0.91 7.87 -12.44
N ILE A 57 0.30 8.91 -11.86
CA ILE A 57 1.03 10.12 -11.43
C ILE A 57 2.08 9.77 -10.38
N GLY A 58 1.70 9.03 -9.34
CA GLY A 58 2.64 8.61 -8.29
C GLY A 58 3.79 7.78 -8.84
N SER A 59 3.50 6.83 -9.73
CA SER A 59 4.50 6.01 -10.41
C SER A 59 5.46 6.85 -11.26
N ALA A 60 4.95 7.83 -12.00
CA ALA A 60 5.77 8.73 -12.82
C ALA A 60 6.65 9.68 -11.97
N VAL A 61 6.16 10.15 -10.84
CA VAL A 61 6.87 11.12 -9.97
C VAL A 61 7.90 10.42 -9.06
N SER A 62 7.67 9.17 -8.68
CA SER A 62 8.51 8.46 -7.72
C SER A 62 10.01 8.33 -8.10
N PRO A 63 10.41 8.05 -9.36
CA PRO A 63 11.83 7.92 -9.71
C PRO A 63 12.52 9.28 -9.68
N LEU A 64 11.81 10.36 -10.03
CA LEU A 64 12.35 11.72 -9.95
C LEU A 64 12.64 12.12 -8.50
N LEU A 65 11.71 11.87 -7.58
CA LEU A 65 11.92 12.14 -6.16
C LEU A 65 13.06 11.32 -5.57
N ILE A 66 13.12 10.02 -5.88
CA ILE A 66 14.22 9.15 -5.44
C ILE A 66 15.56 9.62 -6.02
N GLY A 67 15.59 10.05 -7.28
CA GLY A 67 16.77 10.60 -7.93
C GLY A 67 17.25 11.89 -7.25
N ILE A 68 16.35 12.84 -7.00
CA ILE A 68 16.68 14.10 -6.30
C ILE A 68 17.22 13.80 -4.89
N LEU A 69 16.59 12.90 -4.15
CA LEU A 69 17.05 12.50 -2.81
C LEU A 69 18.43 11.86 -2.87
N ARG A 70 18.66 10.98 -3.85
CA ARG A 70 19.98 10.38 -4.07
C ARG A 70 21.03 11.43 -4.38
N ASP A 71 20.75 12.36 -5.28
CA ASP A 71 21.71 13.36 -5.71
C ASP A 71 22.04 14.36 -4.58
N ALA A 72 21.05 14.68 -3.75
CA ALA A 72 21.24 15.53 -2.58
C ALA A 72 22.00 14.84 -1.43
N THR A 73 21.80 13.53 -1.23
CA THR A 73 22.36 12.78 -0.08
C THR A 73 23.58 11.92 -0.43
N GLY A 74 23.85 11.72 -1.71
CA GLY A 74 24.89 10.81 -2.22
C GLY A 74 24.57 9.32 -2.08
N SER A 75 23.39 8.92 -1.60
CA SER A 75 23.04 7.52 -1.33
C SER A 75 21.62 7.17 -1.74
N PHE A 76 21.43 5.97 -2.31
CA PHE A 76 20.10 5.42 -2.61
C PHE A 76 19.29 5.05 -1.36
N SER A 77 19.94 4.87 -0.21
CA SER A 77 19.24 4.54 1.04
C SER A 77 18.24 5.63 1.44
N SER A 78 18.49 6.89 1.09
CA SER A 78 17.55 7.99 1.34
C SER A 78 16.21 7.81 0.61
N GLY A 79 16.26 7.28 -0.62
CA GLY A 79 15.07 6.90 -1.37
C GLY A 79 14.30 5.75 -0.71
N LEU A 80 15.00 4.75 -0.16
CA LEU A 80 14.34 3.67 0.59
C LEU A 80 13.65 4.19 1.86
N TRP A 81 14.31 5.09 2.61
CA TRP A 81 13.69 5.70 3.79
C TRP A 81 12.48 6.55 3.44
N PHE A 82 12.52 7.26 2.31
CA PHE A 82 11.37 8.01 1.80
C PHE A 82 10.18 7.09 1.50
N VAL A 83 10.41 5.99 0.77
CA VAL A 83 9.35 5.01 0.44
C VAL A 83 8.82 4.36 1.72
N ALA A 84 9.68 3.98 2.66
CA ALA A 84 9.27 3.42 3.94
C ALA A 84 8.37 4.39 4.72
N GLY A 85 8.74 5.68 4.78
CA GLY A 85 7.91 6.72 5.39
C GLY A 85 6.55 6.85 4.70
N LEU A 86 6.51 6.82 3.37
CA LEU A 86 5.27 6.89 2.60
C LEU A 86 4.34 5.70 2.89
N LEU A 87 4.88 4.48 3.02
CA LEU A 87 4.12 3.29 3.40
C LEU A 87 3.53 3.41 4.82
N ILE A 88 4.29 3.96 5.78
CA ILE A 88 3.79 4.21 7.14
C ILE A 88 2.65 5.23 7.11
N VAL A 89 2.79 6.33 6.37
CA VAL A 89 1.72 7.32 6.21
C VAL A 89 0.48 6.68 5.59
N GLY A 90 0.64 5.86 4.55
CA GLY A 90 -0.45 5.10 3.95
C GLY A 90 -1.16 4.18 4.94
N ALA A 91 -0.39 3.43 5.74
CA ALA A 91 -0.93 2.57 6.79
C ALA A 91 -1.72 3.38 7.84
N LEU A 92 -1.20 4.53 8.27
CA LEU A 92 -1.88 5.42 9.21
C LEU A 92 -3.18 5.97 8.63
N VAL A 93 -3.20 6.37 7.35
CA VAL A 93 -4.44 6.82 6.68
C VAL A 93 -5.47 5.69 6.65
N LEU A 94 -5.07 4.45 6.37
CA LEU A 94 -5.97 3.30 6.38
C LEU A 94 -6.62 3.08 7.76
N THR A 95 -5.90 3.29 8.87
CA THR A 95 -6.50 3.18 10.22
C THR A 95 -7.60 4.19 10.49
N ARG A 96 -7.68 5.29 9.72
CA ARG A 96 -8.73 6.31 9.84
C ARG A 96 -9.98 6.00 9.02
N ILE A 97 -9.96 4.96 8.18
CA ILE A 97 -11.12 4.53 7.40
C ILE A 97 -11.92 3.53 8.26
N PRO A 98 -13.15 3.86 8.69
CA PRO A 98 -13.96 2.97 9.51
C PRO A 98 -14.45 1.79 8.66
N MET A 99 -13.73 0.68 8.69
CA MET A 99 -14.15 -0.59 8.06
C MET A 99 -14.95 -1.49 9.01
N SER A 100 -14.65 -1.50 10.31
CA SER A 100 -15.27 -2.43 11.28
C SER A 100 -16.75 -2.14 11.57
N ALA A 101 -17.15 -0.86 11.64
CA ALA A 101 -18.53 -0.49 11.96
C ALA A 101 -19.55 -1.01 10.92
N ARG A 102 -19.10 -1.34 9.71
CA ARG A 102 -19.94 -1.95 8.66
C ARG A 102 -20.01 -3.48 8.77
N GLU A 103 -18.95 -4.13 9.22
CA GLU A 103 -18.97 -5.57 9.53
C GLU A 103 -19.88 -5.84 10.72
N ASP A 104 -19.78 -5.04 11.78
CA ASP A 104 -20.62 -5.17 12.97
C ASP A 104 -22.11 -4.96 12.65
N ALA A 105 -22.45 -3.94 11.85
CA ALA A 105 -23.82 -3.69 11.42
C ALA A 105 -24.37 -4.78 10.46
N ALA A 106 -23.52 -5.34 9.58
CA ALA A 106 -23.91 -6.43 8.70
C ALA A 106 -24.10 -7.76 9.46
N THR A 107 -23.26 -8.03 10.46
CA THR A 107 -23.38 -9.16 11.36
C THR A 107 -24.63 -9.03 12.24
N GLU A 108 -24.90 -7.87 12.84
CA GLU A 108 -26.12 -7.64 13.64
C GLU A 108 -27.40 -7.76 12.81
N ALA A 109 -27.43 -7.22 11.58
CA ALA A 109 -28.56 -7.37 10.67
C ALA A 109 -28.81 -8.84 10.28
N GLY A 110 -27.75 -9.63 10.08
CA GLY A 110 -27.83 -11.07 9.82
C GLY A 110 -28.37 -11.85 11.02
N LEU A 111 -27.93 -11.54 12.24
CA LEU A 111 -28.45 -12.14 13.47
C LEU A 111 -29.91 -11.74 13.74
N ALA A 112 -30.32 -10.51 13.41
CA ALA A 112 -31.69 -10.05 13.58
C ALA A 112 -32.66 -10.74 12.60
N ALA A 113 -32.25 -10.92 11.33
CA ALA A 113 -33.03 -11.65 10.34
C ALA A 113 -33.22 -13.12 10.71
N GLN A 114 -32.21 -13.74 11.33
CA GLN A 114 -32.27 -15.15 11.76
C GLN A 114 -33.13 -15.38 13.00
N LYS A 115 -33.31 -14.37 13.87
CA LYS A 115 -34.20 -14.46 15.05
C LYS A 115 -35.69 -14.26 14.72
N SER A 116 -36.01 -13.81 13.52
CA SER A 116 -37.39 -13.60 13.05
C SER A 116 -38.00 -14.82 12.35
N HIS A 117 -37.21 -15.87 12.11
CA HIS A 117 -37.65 -17.18 11.62
C HIS A 117 -37.65 -18.19 12.76
#